data_AF-A0A2P5L9M7-F1
#
_entry.id   AF-A0A2P5L9M7-F1
#
_cell.length_a   1.000
_cell.length_b   1.000
_cell.length_c   1.000
_cell.angle_alpha   90.00
_cell.angle_beta   90.00
_cell.angle_gamma   90.00
#
_symmetry.space_group_name_H-M   'P 1'
#
loop_
_entity.id
_entity.type
_entity.pdbx_description
1 polymer ?
#
loop_
_entity_poly.entity_id
_entity_poly.type
_entity_poly.pdbx_seq_one_letter_code
_entity_poly.pdbx_strand_id
1 'polypeptide(L)'
;MRFVVTGEWRENRLLALILIWFLVFGVGVWLTNLLLYLGQMELTYESVVAHYRGNEEQFRPPSSYRGLLEITHFHLLAMSIFILTLAHLVLFVALSSRIKFWLIHLTFFAALSNEAAGWLTRFVHPLFAYYKIGAFLLLQASLAILIVAVLAGLLFNTDKEYNDNSPKG
;
A
#
# COMPACT_ATOMS: atom_id res chain seq x y z
N MET A 1 -20.08 27.29 6.13
CA MET A 1 -19.42 26.21 6.92
C MET A 1 -17.91 26.41 6.77
N ARG A 2 -17.22 26.91 7.80
CA ARG A 2 -15.83 27.41 7.76
C ARG A 2 -14.93 26.65 8.75
N PHE A 3 -15.06 25.32 8.79
CA PHE A 3 -14.36 24.46 9.76
C PHE A 3 -13.67 23.23 9.12
N VAL A 4 -13.43 23.24 7.80
CA VAL A 4 -12.92 22.05 7.09
C VAL A 4 -11.56 22.30 6.41
N VAL A 5 -10.94 23.47 6.60
CA VAL A 5 -9.77 23.90 5.80
C VAL A 5 -8.53 24.21 6.66
N THR A 6 -8.53 23.89 7.95
CA THR A 6 -7.37 24.06 8.83
C THR A 6 -6.80 22.70 9.22
N GLY A 7 -5.47 22.57 9.21
CA GLY A 7 -4.72 21.36 9.56
C GLY A 7 -4.79 21.00 11.05
N GLU A 8 -5.99 20.95 11.64
CA GLU A 8 -6.27 20.75 13.07
C GLU A 8 -6.06 19.31 13.55
N TRP A 9 -5.28 18.51 12.82
CA TRP A 9 -5.05 17.09 13.09
C TRP A 9 -4.42 16.87 14.45
N ARG A 10 -3.63 17.85 14.90
CA ARG A 10 -2.97 17.86 16.20
C ARG A 10 -3.77 18.60 17.27
N GLU A 11 -4.57 19.58 16.88
CA GLU A 11 -5.40 20.36 17.80
C GLU A 11 -6.57 19.51 18.34
N ASN A 12 -7.15 18.68 17.49
CA ASN A 12 -8.17 17.73 17.89
C ASN A 12 -7.53 16.40 18.33
N ARG A 13 -7.31 16.27 19.65
CA ARG A 13 -6.70 15.07 20.27
C ARG A 13 -7.44 13.76 19.95
N LEU A 14 -8.76 13.81 19.74
CA LEU A 14 -9.54 12.62 19.38
C LEU A 14 -9.26 12.20 17.94
N LEU A 15 -9.18 13.14 17.01
CA LEU A 15 -8.80 12.88 15.63
C LEU A 15 -7.39 12.32 15.54
N ALA A 16 -6.43 12.94 16.23
CA ALA A 16 -5.06 12.44 16.33
C ALA A 16 -5.01 10.98 16.82
N LEU A 17 -5.78 10.66 17.86
CA LEU A 17 -5.84 9.32 18.43
C LEU A 17 -6.41 8.30 17.44
N ILE A 18 -7.50 8.64 16.74
CA ILE A 18 -8.10 7.78 15.71
C ILE A 18 -7.08 7.49 14.59
N LEU A 19 -6.36 8.52 14.14
CA LEU A 19 -5.35 8.39 13.10
C LEU A 19 -4.15 7.56 13.55
N ILE A 20 -3.70 7.70 14.79
CA ILE A 20 -2.64 6.85 15.37
C ILE A 20 -3.09 5.39 15.38
N TRP A 21 -4.30 5.10 15.87
CA TRP A 21 -4.82 3.73 15.85
C TRP A 21 -4.92 3.17 14.42
N PHE A 22 -5.45 3.97 13.48
CA PHE A 22 -5.46 3.59 12.07
C PHE A 22 -4.06 3.26 11.55
N LEU A 23 -3.04 4.07 11.87
CA LEU A 23 -1.66 3.82 11.46
C LEU A 23 -1.05 2.58 12.14
N VAL A 24 -1.39 2.30 13.40
CA VAL A 24 -0.97 1.06 14.10
C VAL A 24 -1.53 -0.16 13.37
N PHE A 25 -2.83 -0.16 13.06
CA PHE A 25 -3.43 -1.23 12.25
C PHE A 25 -2.84 -1.27 10.83
N GLY A 26 -2.56 -0.11 10.23
CA GLY A 26 -1.95 -0.02 8.90
C GLY A 26 -0.53 -0.59 8.83
N VAL A 27 0.29 -0.32 9.84
CA VAL A 27 1.62 -0.96 10.01
C VAL A 27 1.46 -2.46 10.23
N GLY A 28 0.46 -2.87 11.02
CA GLY A 28 0.11 -4.28 11.20
C GLY A 28 -0.20 -4.97 9.88
N VAL A 29 -1.09 -4.41 9.06
CA VAL A 29 -1.44 -4.91 7.73
C VAL A 29 -0.24 -4.94 6.79
N TRP A 30 0.57 -3.87 6.79
CA TRP A 30 1.79 -3.79 5.97
C TRP A 30 2.79 -4.90 6.34
N LEU A 31 3.03 -5.09 7.64
CA LEU A 31 3.95 -6.09 8.15
C LEU A 31 3.43 -7.51 7.92
N THR A 32 2.16 -7.78 8.19
CA THR A 32 1.58 -9.11 7.94
C THR A 32 1.57 -9.44 6.45
N ASN A 33 1.32 -8.47 5.57
CA ASN A 33 1.46 -8.69 4.13
C ASN A 33 2.90 -9.06 3.74
N LEU A 34 3.91 -8.45 4.37
CA LEU A 34 5.32 -8.81 4.17
C LEU A 34 5.63 -10.22 4.67
N LEU A 35 5.22 -10.55 5.89
CA LEU A 35 5.46 -11.84 6.52
C LEU A 35 4.72 -12.98 5.81
N LEU A 36 3.49 -12.75 5.35
CA LEU A 36 2.72 -13.73 4.59
C LEU A 36 3.38 -14.04 3.25
N TYR A 37 3.90 -13.02 2.56
CA TYR A 37 4.67 -13.24 1.34
C TYR A 37 5.89 -14.12 1.65
N LEU A 38 6.73 -13.72 2.61
CA LEU A 38 7.96 -14.46 2.96
C LEU A 38 7.71 -15.86 3.53
N GLY A 39 6.56 -16.08 4.16
CA GLY A 39 6.16 -17.40 4.65
C GLY A 39 5.66 -18.34 3.57
N GLN A 40 5.21 -17.82 2.42
CA GLN A 40 4.69 -18.59 1.29
C GLN A 40 5.71 -18.71 0.14
N MET A 41 6.53 -17.68 -0.05
CA MET A 41 7.41 -17.47 -1.20
C MET A 41 8.66 -16.70 -0.78
N GLU A 42 9.78 -17.04 -1.40
CA GLU A 42 11.00 -16.25 -1.30
C GLU A 42 11.04 -15.16 -2.40
N LEU A 43 11.98 -14.23 -2.29
CA LEU A 43 12.24 -13.22 -3.34
C LEU A 43 13.04 -13.82 -4.51
N THR A 44 12.75 -15.07 -4.88
CA THR A 44 13.42 -15.82 -5.94
C THR A 44 12.42 -16.29 -6.99
N TYR A 45 12.89 -16.36 -8.23
CA TYR A 45 12.07 -16.80 -9.37
C TYR A 45 11.47 -18.19 -9.13
N GLU A 46 12.31 -19.15 -8.73
CA GLU A 46 11.91 -20.55 -8.55
C GLU A 46 10.83 -20.72 -7.47
N SER A 47 10.96 -20.01 -6.35
CA SER A 47 9.96 -20.07 -5.27
C SER A 47 8.59 -19.54 -5.72
N VAL A 48 8.57 -18.41 -6.43
CA VAL A 48 7.32 -17.82 -6.94
C VAL A 48 6.69 -18.73 -8.01
N VAL A 49 7.48 -19.29 -8.91
CA VAL A 49 6.97 -20.25 -9.92
C VAL A 49 6.43 -21.51 -9.24
N ALA A 50 7.14 -22.07 -8.26
CA ALA A 50 6.71 -23.23 -7.50
C ALA A 50 5.39 -22.98 -6.74
N HIS A 51 5.21 -21.78 -6.18
CA HIS A 51 3.99 -21.40 -5.47
C HIS A 51 2.77 -21.32 -6.41
N TYR A 52 2.92 -20.65 -7.56
CA TYR A 52 1.79 -20.47 -8.49
C TYR A 52 1.56 -21.69 -9.37
N ARG A 53 2.61 -22.26 -9.98
CA ARG A 53 2.50 -23.37 -10.95
C ARG A 53 2.69 -24.76 -10.34
N GLY A 54 2.97 -24.85 -9.04
CA GLY A 54 3.18 -26.11 -8.35
C GLY A 54 4.63 -26.59 -8.43
N ASN A 55 4.95 -27.57 -7.60
CA ASN A 55 6.25 -28.23 -7.59
C ASN A 55 6.04 -29.70 -7.21
N GLU A 56 6.38 -30.61 -8.13
CA GLU A 56 6.22 -32.05 -7.94
C GLU A 56 7.17 -32.61 -6.87
N GLU A 57 8.41 -32.12 -6.79
CA GLU A 57 9.40 -32.55 -5.79
C GLU A 57 8.97 -32.21 -4.37
N GLN A 58 8.23 -31.10 -4.21
CA GLN A 58 7.68 -30.68 -2.93
C GLN A 58 6.25 -31.17 -2.69
N PHE A 59 5.70 -32.00 -3.60
CA PHE A 59 4.31 -32.46 -3.58
C PHE A 59 3.30 -31.31 -3.44
N ARG A 60 3.60 -30.15 -4.03
CA ARG A 60 2.77 -28.95 -3.95
C ARG A 60 1.95 -28.81 -5.23
N PRO A 61 0.61 -28.89 -5.15
CA PRO A 61 -0.23 -28.64 -6.31
C PRO A 61 -0.13 -27.16 -6.73
N PRO A 62 -0.37 -26.86 -8.03
CA PRO A 62 -0.50 -25.49 -8.49
C PRO A 62 -1.61 -24.76 -7.76
N SER A 63 -1.46 -23.44 -7.61
CA SER A 63 -2.51 -22.57 -7.12
C SER A 63 -3.79 -22.75 -7.96
N SER A 64 -4.91 -22.98 -7.27
CA SER A 64 -6.21 -23.19 -7.91
C SER A 64 -6.83 -21.87 -8.37
N TYR A 65 -7.63 -21.92 -9.45
CA TYR A 65 -8.37 -20.74 -9.94
C TYR A 65 -9.24 -20.11 -8.84
N ARG A 66 -9.98 -20.95 -8.10
CA ARG A 66 -10.84 -20.50 -7.00
C ARG A 66 -10.05 -19.83 -5.90
N GLY A 67 -8.91 -20.40 -5.49
CA GLY A 67 -8.06 -19.80 -4.46
C GLY A 67 -7.51 -18.44 -4.89
N LEU A 68 -7.05 -18.31 -6.14
CA LEU A 68 -6.60 -17.03 -6.69
C LEU A 68 -7.73 -16.00 -6.76
N LEU A 69 -8.95 -16.42 -7.12
CA LEU A 69 -10.12 -15.55 -7.18
C LEU A 69 -10.53 -15.06 -5.79
N GLU A 70 -10.55 -15.93 -4.79
CA GLU A 70 -10.85 -15.56 -3.41
C GLU A 70 -9.85 -14.53 -2.89
N ILE A 71 -8.54 -14.79 -3.05
CA ILE A 71 -7.48 -13.85 -2.65
C ILE A 71 -7.65 -12.50 -3.37
N THR A 72 -7.82 -12.52 -4.69
CA THR A 72 -7.99 -11.31 -5.49
C THR A 72 -9.20 -10.50 -5.05
N HIS A 73 -10.34 -11.16 -4.78
CA HIS A 73 -11.56 -10.49 -4.36
C HIS A 73 -11.37 -9.74 -3.04
N PHE A 74 -10.78 -10.40 -2.04
CA PHE A 74 -10.53 -9.78 -0.74
C PHE A 74 -9.45 -8.69 -0.84
N HIS A 75 -8.38 -8.91 -1.60
CA HIS A 75 -7.32 -7.91 -1.78
C HIS A 75 -7.81 -6.67 -2.52
N LEU A 76 -8.62 -6.80 -3.57
CA LEU A 76 -9.16 -5.64 -4.28
C LEU A 76 -9.99 -4.75 -3.35
N LEU A 77 -10.83 -5.34 -2.50
CA LEU A 77 -11.60 -4.59 -1.52
C LEU A 77 -10.72 -3.98 -0.43
N ALA A 78 -9.89 -4.80 0.23
CA ALA A 78 -9.08 -4.36 1.36
C ALA A 78 -8.03 -3.30 0.95
N MET A 79 -7.29 -3.55 -0.13
CA MET A 79 -6.25 -2.65 -0.62
C MET A 79 -6.85 -1.36 -1.17
N SER A 80 -8.00 -1.40 -1.86
CA SER A 80 -8.62 -0.17 -2.35
C SER A 80 -8.98 0.78 -1.21
N ILE A 81 -9.63 0.29 -0.15
CA ILE A 81 -10.00 1.11 1.01
C ILE A 81 -8.76 1.57 1.78
N PHE A 82 -7.79 0.68 1.99
CA PHE A 82 -6.59 1.02 2.75
C PHE A 82 -5.73 2.06 2.04
N ILE A 83 -5.46 1.87 0.74
CA ILE A 83 -4.68 2.79 -0.08
C ILE A 83 -5.45 4.10 -0.26
N LEU A 84 -6.76 4.06 -0.52
CA LEU A 84 -7.60 5.27 -0.60
C LEU A 84 -7.46 6.11 0.67
N THR A 85 -7.56 5.47 1.83
CA THR A 85 -7.46 6.16 3.11
C THR A 85 -6.09 6.80 3.27
N LEU A 86 -4.99 6.04 3.13
CA LEU A 86 -3.63 6.59 3.22
C LEU A 86 -3.36 7.70 2.20
N ALA A 87 -3.74 7.49 0.94
CA ALA A 87 -3.60 8.46 -0.14
C ALA A 87 -4.35 9.76 0.17
N HIS A 88 -5.56 9.65 0.69
CA HIS A 88 -6.35 10.80 1.13
C HIS A 88 -5.65 11.54 2.28
N LEU A 89 -5.15 10.84 3.30
CA LEU A 89 -4.45 11.48 4.42
C LEU A 89 -3.17 12.20 3.97
N VAL A 90 -2.46 11.66 2.97
CA VAL A 90 -1.25 12.28 2.40
C VAL A 90 -1.53 13.63 1.73
N LEU A 91 -2.77 13.92 1.30
CA LEU A 91 -3.11 15.23 0.75
C LEU A 91 -2.90 16.36 1.76
N PHE A 92 -3.01 16.08 3.05
CA PHE A 92 -2.85 17.03 4.15
C PHE A 92 -1.42 17.11 4.69
N VAL A 93 -0.50 16.28 4.21
CA VAL A 93 0.92 16.34 4.56
C VAL A 93 1.61 17.41 3.69
N ALA A 94 2.59 18.16 4.21
CA ALA A 94 3.37 19.13 3.43
C ALA A 94 4.39 18.46 2.50
N LEU A 95 3.89 17.68 1.55
CA LEU A 95 4.62 17.19 0.39
C LEU A 95 4.27 18.02 -0.84
N SER A 96 5.21 18.13 -1.79
CA SER A 96 4.92 18.78 -3.06
C SER A 96 3.81 18.04 -3.82
N SER A 97 2.99 18.78 -4.57
CA SER A 97 1.87 18.21 -5.33
C SER A 97 2.31 17.13 -6.31
N ARG A 98 3.53 17.25 -6.87
CA ARG A 98 4.12 16.24 -7.77
C ARG A 98 4.43 14.93 -7.04
N ILE A 99 4.97 14.98 -5.83
CA ILE A 99 5.26 13.77 -5.03
C ILE A 99 3.95 13.09 -4.65
N LYS A 100 2.97 13.86 -4.16
CA LYS A 100 1.62 13.34 -3.83
C LYS A 100 1.01 12.61 -5.04
N PHE A 101 1.01 13.26 -6.21
CA PHE A 101 0.48 12.69 -7.44
C PHE A 101 1.11 11.33 -7.77
N TRP A 102 2.44 11.26 -7.84
CA TRP A 102 3.13 10.03 -8.21
C TRP A 102 2.97 8.93 -7.15
N LEU A 103 3.06 9.26 -5.87
CA LEU A 103 2.94 8.28 -4.79
C LEU A 103 1.57 7.59 -4.77
N ILE A 104 0.50 8.36 -5.01
CA ILE A 104 -0.86 7.84 -5.10
C ILE A 104 -0.99 6.89 -6.29
N HIS A 105 -0.65 7.34 -7.51
CA HIS A 105 -0.79 6.53 -8.72
C HIS A 105 0.07 5.27 -8.66
N LEU A 106 1.32 5.40 -8.19
CA LEU A 106 2.26 4.29 -8.08
C LEU A 106 1.77 3.23 -7.11
N THR A 107 1.18 3.64 -5.97
CA THR A 107 0.68 2.68 -4.97
C THR A 107 -0.54 1.91 -5.49
N PHE A 108 -1.51 2.59 -6.12
CA PHE A 108 -2.64 1.91 -6.75
C PHE A 108 -2.21 0.97 -7.87
N PHE A 109 -1.29 1.43 -8.73
CA PHE A 109 -0.76 0.62 -9.81
C PHE A 109 0.00 -0.61 -9.29
N ALA A 110 0.83 -0.44 -8.24
CA ALA A 110 1.56 -1.53 -7.62
C ALA A 110 0.64 -2.57 -6.99
N ALA A 111 -0.45 -2.14 -6.33
CA ALA A 111 -1.45 -3.04 -5.75
C ALA A 111 -2.14 -3.90 -6.82
N LEU A 112 -2.63 -3.26 -7.89
CA LEU A 112 -3.25 -3.98 -9.01
C LEU A 112 -2.25 -4.92 -9.70
N SER A 113 -1.02 -4.46 -9.90
CA SER A 113 0.04 -5.25 -10.51
C SER A 113 0.41 -6.46 -9.66
N ASN A 114 0.45 -6.31 -8.34
CA ASN A 114 0.76 -7.39 -7.41
C ASN A 114 -0.27 -8.52 -7.51
N GLU A 115 -1.56 -8.18 -7.56
CA GLU A 115 -2.63 -9.18 -7.71
C GLU A 115 -2.63 -9.80 -9.11
N ALA A 116 -2.52 -8.98 -10.16
CA ALA A 116 -2.48 -9.45 -11.54
C ALA A 116 -1.29 -10.38 -11.81
N ALA A 117 -0.14 -10.14 -11.18
CA ALA A 117 1.06 -10.94 -11.40
C ALA A 117 0.91 -12.41 -10.98
N GLY A 118 0.08 -12.71 -9.97
CA GLY A 118 -0.22 -14.10 -9.60
C GLY A 118 -0.97 -14.85 -10.71
N TRP A 119 -1.97 -14.19 -11.30
CA TRP A 119 -2.71 -14.71 -12.46
C TRP A 119 -1.81 -14.92 -13.68
N LEU A 120 -0.98 -13.92 -13.99
CA LEU A 120 -0.07 -13.98 -15.13
C LEU A 120 0.96 -15.10 -14.97
N THR A 121 1.52 -15.28 -13.78
CA THR A 121 2.49 -16.36 -13.49
C THR A 121 1.84 -17.73 -13.63
N ARG A 122 0.61 -17.88 -13.14
CA ARG A 122 -0.14 -19.14 -13.17
C ARG A 122 -0.61 -19.54 -14.57
N PHE A 123 -1.18 -18.60 -15.32
CA PHE A 123 -1.96 -18.90 -16.53
C PHE A 123 -1.32 -18.41 -17.82
N VAL A 124 -0.40 -17.44 -17.77
CA VAL A 124 0.22 -16.87 -18.98
C VAL A 124 1.64 -17.42 -19.15
N HIS A 125 2.58 -17.04 -18.28
CA HIS A 125 3.98 -17.42 -18.43
C HIS A 125 4.76 -17.37 -17.10
N PRO A 126 5.66 -18.32 -16.80
CA PRO A 126 6.39 -18.31 -15.52
C PRO A 126 7.32 -17.09 -15.35
N LEU A 127 7.77 -16.45 -16.44
CA LEU A 127 8.59 -15.20 -16.36
C LEU A 127 7.90 -14.05 -15.62
N PHE A 128 6.56 -14.06 -15.51
CA PHE A 128 5.84 -13.08 -14.69
C PHE A 128 6.13 -13.22 -13.19
N ALA A 129 6.86 -14.25 -12.75
CA ALA A 129 7.39 -14.34 -11.40
C ALA A 129 8.32 -13.16 -11.06
N TYR A 130 9.16 -12.69 -11.99
CA TYR A 130 9.97 -11.48 -11.78
C TYR A 130 9.09 -10.23 -11.64
N TYR A 131 8.04 -10.15 -12.45
CA TYR A 131 7.06 -9.08 -12.37
C TYR A 131 6.31 -9.10 -11.02
N LYS A 132 5.96 -10.28 -10.50
CA LYS A 132 5.36 -10.44 -9.18
C LYS A 132 6.26 -9.91 -8.06
N ILE A 133 7.54 -10.28 -8.07
CA ILE A 133 8.52 -9.80 -7.07
C ILE A 133 8.64 -8.27 -7.15
N GLY A 134 8.80 -7.73 -8.37
CA GLY A 134 8.89 -6.28 -8.58
C GLY A 134 7.64 -5.53 -8.10
N ALA A 135 6.45 -6.03 -8.46
CA ALA A 135 5.18 -5.43 -8.05
C ALA A 135 4.98 -5.50 -6.52
N PHE A 136 5.37 -6.60 -5.89
CA PHE A 136 5.32 -6.76 -4.45
C PHE A 136 6.25 -5.77 -3.73
N LEU A 137 7.52 -5.68 -4.15
CA LEU A 137 8.50 -4.76 -3.56
C LEU A 137 8.07 -3.30 -3.76
N LEU A 138 7.55 -2.96 -4.94
CA LEU A 138 7.03 -1.64 -5.24
C LEU A 138 5.86 -1.28 -4.32
N LEU A 139 4.91 -2.21 -4.15
CA LEU A 139 3.76 -2.02 -3.27
C LEU A 139 4.20 -1.85 -1.80
N GLN A 140 5.11 -2.70 -1.32
CA GLN A 140 5.62 -2.64 0.04
C GLN A 140 6.34 -1.31 0.31
N ALA A 141 7.18 -0.86 -0.63
CA ALA A 141 7.90 0.39 -0.52
C ALA A 141 6.94 1.59 -0.56
N SER A 142 5.99 1.62 -1.49
CA SER A 142 5.08 2.75 -1.64
C SER A 142 4.10 2.87 -0.46
N LEU A 143 3.60 1.74 0.07
CA LEU A 143 2.82 1.71 1.31
C LEU A 143 3.64 2.19 2.52
N ALA A 144 4.88 1.74 2.66
CA ALA A 144 5.76 2.20 3.73
C ALA A 144 5.97 3.72 3.66
N ILE A 145 6.21 4.26 2.46
CA ILE A 145 6.35 5.71 2.25
C ILE A 145 5.06 6.45 2.62
N LEU A 146 3.87 5.96 2.22
CA LEU A 146 2.60 6.56 2.61
C LEU A 146 2.41 6.56 4.13
N ILE A 147 2.62 5.43 4.79
CA ILE A 147 2.49 5.28 6.25
C ILE A 147 3.45 6.25 6.97
N VAL A 148 4.73 6.26 6.57
CA VAL A 148 5.74 7.15 7.16
C VAL A 148 5.42 8.61 6.89
N ALA A 149 4.96 8.96 5.68
CA ALA A 149 4.59 10.34 5.34
C ALA A 149 3.41 10.83 6.20
N VAL A 150 2.36 10.01 6.38
CA VAL A 150 1.22 10.36 7.24
C VAL A 150 1.64 10.44 8.71
N LEU A 151 2.43 9.48 9.19
CA LEU A 151 2.94 9.49 10.56
C LEU A 151 3.83 10.71 10.82
N ALA A 152 4.75 11.01 9.91
CA ALA A 152 5.61 12.20 10.02
C ALA A 152 4.79 13.49 9.92
N GLY A 153 3.78 13.53 9.05
CA GLY A 153 2.83 14.64 8.97
C GLY A 153 2.12 14.89 10.30
N LEU A 154 1.68 13.83 10.97
CA LEU A 154 1.02 13.90 12.27
C LEU A 154 1.95 14.33 13.41
N LEU A 155 3.22 13.90 13.37
CA LEU A 155 4.19 14.14 14.43
C LEU A 155 4.94 15.48 14.29
N PHE A 156 5.28 15.88 13.06
CA PHE A 156 6.26 16.95 12.80
C PHE A 156 5.72 18.14 12.01
N ASN A 157 4.55 18.04 11.37
CA ASN A 157 4.15 19.07 10.43
C ASN A 157 3.13 20.06 11.02
N THR A 158 3.65 21.28 11.19
CA THR A 158 3.03 22.48 11.76
C THR A 158 3.11 23.58 10.68
N ASP A 159 1.97 24.17 10.32
CA ASP A 159 1.81 25.57 9.88
C ASP A 159 2.58 26.15 8.67
N LYS A 160 2.92 25.38 7.63
CA LYS A 160 3.60 25.99 6.46
C LYS A 160 2.73 26.52 5.32
N GLU A 161 1.48 26.08 5.17
CA GLU A 161 0.66 26.48 4.00
C GLU A 161 -0.30 27.65 4.26
N TYR A 162 -0.49 28.05 5.53
CA TYR A 162 -1.35 29.20 5.87
C TYR A 162 -0.67 30.56 5.65
N ASN A 163 0.65 30.64 5.76
CA ASN A 163 1.38 31.92 5.74
C ASN A 163 1.66 32.48 4.32
N ASP A 164 1.58 31.67 3.26
CA ASP A 164 1.92 32.11 1.90
C ASP A 164 0.73 32.77 1.15
N ASN A 165 -0.50 32.62 1.68
CA ASN A 165 -1.72 33.20 1.11
C ASN A 165 -2.29 34.37 1.94
N SER A 166 -1.56 34.89 2.91
CA SER A 166 -1.96 36.12 3.60
C SER A 166 -1.83 37.31 2.63
N PRO A 167 -2.89 38.11 2.41
CA PRO A 167 -2.75 39.31 1.60
C PRO A 167 -1.72 40.20 2.30
N LYS A 168 -0.62 40.49 1.59
CA LYS A 168 0.32 41.53 2.01
C LYS A 168 -0.49 42.82 2.06
N GLY A 169 -0.74 43.31 3.27
CA GLY A 169 -1.38 44.59 3.53
C GLY A 169 -0.63 45.74 2.90
#